data_AF-A0A246G6Z9-F1
#
_entry.id   AF-A0A246G6Z9-F1
#
_cell.length_a   1.000
_cell.length_b   1.000
_cell.length_c   1.000
_cell.angle_alpha   90.00
_cell.angle_beta   90.00
_cell.angle_gamma   90.00
#
_symmetry.space_group_name_H-M   'P 1'
#
loop_
_entity.id
_entity.type
_entity.pdbx_description
1 polymer ?
#
loop_
_entity_poly.entity_id
_entity_poly.type
_entity_poly.pdbx_seq_one_letter_code
_entity_poly.pdbx_strand_id
1 'polypeptide(L)'
;MRLNVLKAKIERNNLLTNAGKYFIDETSGTIKELNEQEKKALVGIQNKDKGVYTIIGEQFVYYLTSSGKCGKISHDEFIDALHENACRIGKGYLKFKFMYKNIVVNNKDKVWLHNANTMFSLWNTILWLQKQTP
;
A
#
# COMPACT_ATOMS: atom_id res chain seq x y z
N MET A 1 5.16 -2.10 17.70
CA MET A 1 3.67 -2.20 17.74
C MET A 1 3.25 -3.64 18.06
N ARG A 2 2.15 -3.89 18.80
CA ARG A 2 1.66 -5.27 19.03
C ARG A 2 0.96 -5.81 17.77
N LEU A 3 1.46 -6.92 17.21
CA LEU A 3 0.94 -7.58 16.00
C LEU A 3 -0.58 -7.84 16.04
N ASN A 4 -1.13 -8.23 17.18
CA ASN A 4 -2.57 -8.48 17.34
C ASN A 4 -3.43 -7.22 17.13
N VAL A 5 -2.91 -6.05 17.49
CA VAL A 5 -3.61 -4.77 17.30
C VAL A 5 -3.63 -4.39 15.81
N LEU A 6 -2.52 -4.63 15.11
CA LEU A 6 -2.43 -4.41 13.66
C LEU A 6 -3.42 -5.31 12.91
N LYS A 7 -3.50 -6.60 13.23
CA LYS A 7 -4.44 -7.54 12.60
C LYS A 7 -5.89 -7.10 12.75
N ALA A 8 -6.31 -6.79 13.98
CA ALA A 8 -7.66 -6.27 14.23
C ALA A 8 -7.94 -4.97 13.46
N LYS A 9 -6.92 -4.13 13.25
CA LYS A 9 -7.09 -2.88 12.50
C LYS A 9 -7.18 -3.11 10.98
N ILE A 10 -6.40 -4.04 10.44
CA ILE A 10 -6.47 -4.46 9.02
C ILE A 10 -7.86 -4.97 8.70
N GLU A 11 -8.43 -5.80 9.58
CA GLU A 11 -9.80 -6.29 9.47
C GLU A 11 -10.81 -5.14 9.53
N ARG A 12 -10.70 -4.25 10.53
CA ARG A 12 -11.58 -3.08 10.67
C ARG A 12 -11.51 -2.12 9.47
N ASN A 13 -10.34 -1.98 8.86
CA ASN A 13 -10.14 -1.16 7.67
C ASN A 13 -10.50 -1.90 6.37
N ASN A 14 -10.99 -3.14 6.46
CA ASN A 14 -11.33 -4.02 5.34
C ASN A 14 -10.18 -4.27 4.35
N LEU A 15 -8.92 -4.12 4.78
CA LEU A 15 -7.78 -4.26 3.86
C LEU A 15 -7.67 -5.69 3.34
N LEU A 16 -7.81 -6.69 4.21
CA LEU A 16 -7.81 -8.10 3.83
C LEU A 16 -8.91 -8.40 2.80
N THR A 17 -10.15 -7.97 3.09
CA THR A 17 -11.31 -8.18 2.22
C THR A 17 -11.14 -7.47 0.87
N ASN A 18 -10.71 -6.21 0.87
CA ASN A 18 -10.58 -5.40 -0.34
C ASN A 18 -9.36 -5.76 -1.20
N ALA A 19 -8.30 -6.29 -0.60
CA ALA A 19 -7.13 -6.81 -1.30
C ALA A 19 -7.33 -8.24 -1.82
N GLY A 20 -8.15 -9.05 -1.12
CA GLY A 20 -8.47 -10.42 -1.48
C GLY A 20 -7.21 -11.26 -1.66
N LYS A 21 -7.13 -11.98 -2.80
CA LYS A 21 -5.98 -12.85 -3.13
C LYS A 21 -4.63 -12.14 -3.24
N TYR A 22 -4.63 -10.81 -3.31
CA TYR A 22 -3.40 -10.01 -3.40
C TYR A 22 -2.86 -9.62 -2.03
N PHE A 23 -3.62 -9.81 -0.96
CA PHE A 23 -3.17 -9.50 0.39
C PHE A 23 -1.97 -10.36 0.77
N ILE A 24 -0.98 -9.73 1.41
CA ILE A 24 0.17 -10.40 2.00
C ILE A 24 0.47 -9.83 3.38
N ASP A 25 0.96 -10.67 4.28
CA ASP A 25 1.26 -10.34 5.67
C ASP A 25 2.67 -10.84 6.07
N GLU A 26 2.98 -10.81 7.37
CA GLU A 26 4.27 -11.21 7.92
C GLU A 26 4.67 -12.67 7.61
N THR A 27 3.71 -13.51 7.22
CA THR A 27 3.99 -14.91 6.87
C THR A 27 4.51 -15.06 5.44
N SER A 28 4.31 -14.04 4.59
CA SER A 28 4.68 -14.05 3.19
C SER A 28 6.20 -13.95 2.97
N GLY A 29 6.71 -14.65 1.95
CA GLY A 29 8.13 -14.60 1.58
C GLY A 29 8.63 -13.18 1.30
N THR A 30 7.87 -12.40 0.54
CA THR A 30 8.20 -11.00 0.22
C THR A 30 8.39 -10.13 1.47
N ILE A 31 7.53 -10.27 2.48
CA ILE A 31 7.67 -9.49 3.72
C ILE A 31 8.84 -9.99 4.57
N LYS A 32 9.09 -11.30 4.61
CA LYS A 32 10.28 -11.87 5.25
C LYS A 32 11.57 -11.34 4.62
N GLU A 33 11.68 -11.38 3.29
CA GLU A 33 12.83 -10.85 2.55
C GLU A 33 13.07 -9.35 2.82
N LEU A 34 12.00 -8.55 2.90
CA LEU A 34 12.12 -7.13 3.26
C LEU A 34 12.58 -6.97 4.72
N ASN A 35 12.11 -7.81 5.63
CA ASN A 35 12.49 -7.77 7.03
C ASN A 35 13.91 -8.25 7.30
N GLU A 36 14.42 -9.21 6.51
CA GLU A 36 15.83 -9.59 6.49
C GLU A 36 16.73 -8.41 6.07
N GLN A 37 16.19 -7.47 5.28
CA GLN A 37 16.84 -6.21 4.90
C GLN A 37 16.55 -5.07 5.90
N GLU A 38 16.11 -5.39 7.12
CA GLU A 38 15.80 -4.44 8.19
C GLU A 38 14.72 -3.40 7.85
N LYS A 39 13.86 -3.68 6.86
CA LYS A 39 12.83 -2.73 6.39
C LYS A 39 11.57 -2.67 7.25
N LYS A 40 11.44 -3.52 8.26
CA LYS A 40 10.28 -3.54 9.18
C LYS A 40 8.93 -3.51 8.43
N ALA A 41 8.83 -4.29 7.36
CA ALA A 41 7.64 -4.52 6.57
C ALA A 41 6.59 -5.28 7.40
N LEU A 42 5.33 -4.84 7.28
CA LEU A 42 4.22 -5.32 8.08
C LEU A 42 3.23 -6.11 7.23
N VAL A 43 2.53 -5.43 6.32
CA VAL A 43 1.47 -6.00 5.47
C VAL A 43 1.39 -5.24 4.16
N GLY A 44 0.74 -5.83 3.15
CA GLY A 44 0.59 -5.13 1.89
C GLY A 44 -0.22 -5.89 0.88
N ILE A 45 0.00 -5.52 -0.37
CA ILE A 45 -0.52 -6.22 -1.52
C ILE A 45 0.59 -6.60 -2.50
N GLN A 46 0.47 -7.77 -3.10
CA GLN A 46 1.39 -8.25 -4.11
C GLN A 46 0.63 -8.92 -5.25
N ASN A 47 0.97 -8.55 -6.48
CA ASN A 47 0.54 -9.25 -7.68
C ASN A 47 1.70 -10.11 -8.19
N LYS A 48 1.66 -11.40 -7.86
CA LYS A 48 2.70 -12.37 -8.26
C LYS A 48 2.83 -12.49 -9.77
N ASP A 49 1.71 -12.46 -10.49
CA ASP A 49 1.69 -12.57 -11.97
C ASP A 49 2.45 -11.44 -12.66
N LYS A 50 2.47 -10.25 -12.02
CA LYS A 50 3.13 -9.05 -12.55
C LYS A 50 4.44 -8.73 -11.85
N GLY A 51 4.82 -9.49 -10.83
CA GLY A 51 6.00 -9.22 -10.00
C GLY A 51 5.98 -7.84 -9.34
N VAL A 52 4.81 -7.31 -8.95
CA VAL A 52 4.70 -5.97 -8.31
C VAL A 52 4.13 -6.07 -6.91
N TYR A 53 4.53 -5.15 -6.03
CA TYR A 53 4.00 -5.07 -4.68
C TYR A 53 3.93 -3.64 -4.15
N THR A 54 3.09 -3.46 -3.13
CA THR A 54 2.97 -2.26 -2.31
C THR A 54 2.78 -2.70 -0.86
N ILE A 55 3.78 -2.46 -0.02
CA ILE A 55 3.91 -3.03 1.31
C ILE A 55 4.10 -1.91 2.32
N ILE A 56 3.23 -1.85 3.31
CA ILE A 56 3.31 -0.93 4.44
C ILE A 56 4.31 -1.49 5.45
N GLY A 57 5.31 -0.71 5.82
CA GLY A 57 6.20 -0.94 6.95
C GLY A 57 5.89 -0.04 8.14
N GLU A 58 6.76 -0.05 9.16
CA GLU A 58 6.56 0.81 10.33
C GLU A 58 6.67 2.31 10.01
N GLN A 59 7.57 2.71 9.09
CA GLN A 59 7.84 4.11 8.76
C GLN A 59 7.64 4.45 7.27
N PHE A 60 7.72 3.45 6.41
CA PHE A 60 7.74 3.64 4.96
C PHE A 60 6.80 2.66 4.28
N VAL A 61 6.26 3.07 3.13
CA VAL A 61 5.69 2.15 2.15
C VAL A 61 6.78 1.73 1.18
N TYR A 62 7.00 0.42 1.06
CA TYR A 62 7.91 -0.21 0.11
C TYR A 62 7.14 -0.64 -1.12
N TYR A 63 7.71 -0.44 -2.31
CA TYR A 63 7.03 -0.79 -3.55
C TYR A 63 7.99 -1.36 -4.59
N LEU A 64 7.43 -2.16 -5.50
CA LEU A 64 8.05 -2.61 -6.72
C LEU A 64 7.12 -2.32 -7.90
N THR A 65 7.57 -1.50 -8.83
CA THR A 65 6.80 -1.10 -10.01
C THR A 65 6.88 -2.16 -11.11
N SER A 66 5.97 -2.10 -12.09
CA SER A 66 6.01 -2.98 -13.26
C SER A 66 7.23 -2.77 -14.17
N SER A 67 7.97 -1.68 -13.99
CA SER A 67 9.25 -1.42 -14.66
C SER A 67 10.46 -1.99 -13.90
N GLY A 68 10.23 -2.75 -12.83
CA GLY A 68 11.29 -3.37 -12.03
C GLY A 68 11.97 -2.42 -11.05
N LYS A 69 11.44 -1.20 -10.85
CA LYS A 69 12.00 -0.27 -9.88
C LYS A 69 11.47 -0.57 -8.48
N CYS A 70 12.37 -0.84 -7.56
CA CYS A 70 12.06 -0.90 -6.15
C CYS A 70 12.35 0.45 -5.48
N GLY A 71 11.56 0.78 -4.46
CA GLY A 71 11.72 2.03 -3.73
C GLY A 71 11.04 2.00 -2.37
N LYS A 72 11.23 3.10 -1.64
CA LYS A 72 10.52 3.39 -0.40
C LYS A 72 10.02 4.83 -0.45
N ILE A 73 8.87 5.07 0.16
CA ILE A 73 8.28 6.39 0.32
C ILE A 73 7.77 6.53 1.75
N SER A 74 7.89 7.72 2.34
CA SER A 74 7.37 7.95 3.69
C SER A 74 5.84 7.81 3.72
N HIS A 75 5.28 7.58 4.91
CA HIS A 75 3.83 7.53 5.07
C HIS A 75 3.15 8.84 4.67
N ASP A 76 3.75 9.99 5.00
CA ASP A 76 3.23 11.31 4.66
C ASP A 76 3.20 11.52 3.14
N GLU A 77 4.34 11.35 2.46
CA GLU A 77 4.41 11.52 1.02
C GLU A 77 3.48 10.53 0.28
N PHE A 78 3.31 9.31 0.81
CA PHE A 78 2.39 8.35 0.21
C PHE A 78 0.92 8.74 0.40
N ILE A 79 0.55 9.29 1.56
CA ILE A 79 -0.78 9.84 1.81
C ILE A 79 -1.04 11.04 0.90
N ASP A 80 -0.06 11.93 0.74
CA ASP A 80 -0.18 13.08 -0.17
C ASP A 80 -0.38 12.60 -1.61
N ALA A 81 0.42 11.61 -2.05
CA ALA A 81 0.24 10.98 -3.36
C ALA A 81 -1.15 10.35 -3.51
N LEU A 82 -1.64 9.62 -2.50
CA LEU A 82 -3.00 9.06 -2.48
C LEU A 82 -4.06 10.16 -2.62
N HIS A 83 -3.93 11.23 -1.85
CA HIS A 83 -4.86 12.36 -1.82
C HIS A 83 -4.85 13.12 -3.16
N GLU A 84 -3.69 13.46 -3.71
CA GLU A 84 -3.56 14.11 -5.01
C GLU A 84 -4.18 13.28 -6.14
N ASN A 85 -3.92 11.97 -6.15
CA ASN A 85 -4.49 11.07 -7.14
C ASN A 85 -6.02 10.96 -6.97
N ALA A 86 -6.54 10.97 -5.73
CA ALA A 86 -7.98 11.02 -5.46
C ALA A 86 -8.63 12.36 -5.86
N CYS A 87 -7.97 13.50 -5.62
CA CYS A 87 -8.46 14.83 -5.99
C CYS A 87 -8.44 15.07 -7.50
N ARG A 88 -7.43 14.57 -8.22
CA ARG A 88 -7.37 14.60 -9.69
C ARG A 88 -8.60 13.95 -10.34
N ILE A 89 -9.21 12.99 -9.66
CA ILE A 89 -10.38 12.22 -10.10
C ILE A 89 -11.70 13.00 -9.86
N GLY A 90 -11.69 14.00 -8.97
CA GLY A 90 -12.85 14.80 -8.54
C GLY A 90 -13.50 15.73 -9.57
N LYS A 91 -13.09 15.74 -10.84
CA LYS A 91 -13.72 16.55 -11.91
C LYS A 91 -14.45 15.75 -13.00
N GLY A 92 -14.55 14.42 -12.91
CA GLY A 92 -15.37 13.65 -13.87
C GLY A 92 -15.25 12.12 -13.86
N TYR A 93 -14.62 11.52 -12.84
CA TYR A 93 -13.98 10.22 -12.99
C TYR A 93 -14.66 9.05 -12.25
N LEU A 94 -15.98 9.09 -12.10
CA LEU A 94 -16.77 7.91 -11.73
C LEU A 94 -16.90 6.88 -12.88
N LYS A 95 -16.37 7.19 -14.08
CA LYS A 95 -16.42 6.30 -15.26
C LYS A 95 -15.16 5.48 -15.57
N PHE A 96 -14.03 5.68 -14.88
CA PHE A 96 -12.76 5.05 -15.26
C PHE A 96 -12.25 4.03 -14.24
N LYS A 97 -12.67 2.79 -14.45
CA LYS A 97 -12.31 1.54 -13.77
C LYS A 97 -10.82 1.14 -13.83
N PHE A 98 -9.92 2.03 -14.29
CA PHE A 98 -8.55 1.66 -14.71
C PHE A 98 -7.41 2.50 -14.12
N MET A 99 -7.66 3.71 -13.59
CA MET A 99 -6.57 4.55 -13.07
C MET A 99 -6.04 4.10 -11.70
N TYR A 100 -6.88 3.48 -10.87
CA TYR A 100 -6.49 3.02 -9.53
C TYR A 100 -5.55 1.82 -9.52
N LYS A 101 -5.20 1.26 -10.70
CA LYS A 101 -4.18 0.21 -10.74
C LYS A 101 -2.79 0.75 -10.45
N ASN A 102 -2.55 2.05 -10.63
CA ASN A 102 -1.22 2.64 -10.58
C ASN A 102 -1.28 4.07 -10.03
N ILE A 103 -0.81 4.27 -8.81
CA ILE A 103 -0.64 5.61 -8.23
C ILE A 103 0.69 6.18 -8.68
N VAL A 104 0.69 7.41 -9.16
CA VAL A 104 1.92 8.15 -9.43
C VAL A 104 2.49 8.61 -8.09
N VAL A 105 3.65 8.08 -7.72
CA VAL A 105 4.31 8.35 -6.44
C VAL A 105 5.47 9.35 -6.59
N ASN A 106 6.01 9.48 -7.80
CA ASN A 106 6.91 10.55 -8.22
C ASN A 106 6.77 10.76 -9.76
N ASN A 107 7.51 11.70 -10.35
CA ASN A 107 7.43 12.01 -11.79
C ASN A 107 7.75 10.84 -12.74
N LYS A 108 8.18 9.66 -12.26
CA LYS A 108 8.60 8.52 -13.09
C LYS A 108 8.04 7.16 -12.65
N ASP A 109 7.52 7.04 -11.43
CA ASP A 109 7.21 5.75 -10.82
C ASP A 109 5.72 5.62 -10.48
N LYS A 110 5.16 4.48 -10.90
CA LYS A 110 3.78 4.11 -10.69
C LYS A 110 3.72 2.91 -9.75
N VAL A 111 3.16 3.13 -8.57
CA VAL A 111 2.97 2.09 -7.55
C VAL A 111 1.67 1.37 -7.80
N TRP A 112 1.74 0.05 -7.85
CA TRP A 112 0.59 -0.76 -8.18
C TRP A 112 -0.39 -0.84 -6.99
N LEU A 113 -1.66 -0.55 -7.24
CA LEU A 113 -2.75 -0.82 -6.33
C LEU A 113 -3.77 -1.77 -6.98
N HIS A 114 -4.48 -2.55 -6.18
CA HIS A 114 -5.43 -3.51 -6.72
C HIS A 114 -6.70 -2.82 -7.24
N ASN A 115 -7.35 -2.00 -6.39
CA ASN A 115 -8.55 -1.25 -6.71
C ASN A 115 -8.72 -0.05 -5.74
N ALA A 116 -9.74 0.79 -5.97
CA ALA A 116 -10.01 1.97 -5.15
C ALA A 116 -10.33 1.63 -3.68
N ASN A 117 -11.01 0.51 -3.41
CA ASN A 117 -11.29 0.09 -2.03
C ASN A 117 -10.01 -0.32 -1.32
N THR A 118 -9.10 -1.03 -2.00
CA THR A 118 -7.77 -1.35 -1.47
C THR A 118 -6.98 -0.08 -1.17
N MET A 119 -7.05 0.93 -2.05
CA MET A 119 -6.43 2.24 -1.84
C MET A 119 -6.92 2.89 -0.55
N PHE A 120 -8.24 2.98 -0.34
CA PHE A 120 -8.83 3.53 0.88
C PHE A 120 -8.45 2.73 2.13
N SER A 121 -8.44 1.39 2.03
CA SER A 121 -8.04 0.53 3.14
C SER A 121 -6.56 0.71 3.51
N LEU A 122 -5.67 0.85 2.53
CA LEU A 122 -4.25 1.13 2.76
C LEU A 122 -4.09 2.51 3.41
N TRP A 123 -4.75 3.54 2.88
CA TRP A 123 -4.72 4.88 3.45
C TRP A 123 -5.15 4.89 4.93
N ASN A 124 -6.31 4.30 5.25
CA ASN A 124 -6.79 4.22 6.64
C ASN A 124 -5.87 3.42 7.56
N THR A 125 -5.11 2.48 7.01
CA THR A 125 -4.13 1.69 7.75
C THR A 125 -2.88 2.52 8.06
N ILE A 126 -2.39 3.28 7.09
CA ILE A 126 -1.24 4.19 7.24
C ILE A 126 -1.57 5.33 8.23
N LEU A 127 -2.73 5.98 8.09
CA LEU A 127 -3.16 7.04 9.03
C LEU A 127 -3.25 6.54 10.47
N TRP A 128 -3.63 5.28 10.66
CA TRP A 128 -3.66 4.69 12.00
C TRP A 128 -2.25 4.43 12.52
N LEU A 129 -1.33 3.92 11.68
CA LEU A 129 0.07 3.68 12.06
C LEU A 129 0.78 4.97 12.47
N GLN A 130 0.55 6.07 11.76
CA GLN A 130 1.12 7.38 12.11
C GLN A 130 0.70 7.81 13.51
N LYS A 131 -0.56 7.61 13.89
CA LYS A 131 -1.05 7.94 15.25
C LYS A 131 -0.44 7.07 16.36
N GLN A 132 0.23 5.97 16.02
CA GLN A 132 0.90 5.09 16.98
C GLN A 132 2.40 5.35 17.08
N THR A 133 2.96 6.19 16.20
CA THR A 133 4.38 6.54 16.19
C THR A 133 4.53 7.88 16.93
N PRO A 134 5.31 7.95 18.02
CA PRO A 134 5.46 9.16 18.83
C PRO A 134 6.17 10.29 18.09
#